data_AF-A0A973DQI0-F1
#
_entry.id   AF-A0A973DQI0-F1
#
_cell.length_a   1.000
_cell.length_b   1.000
_cell.length_c   1.000
_cell.angle_alpha   90.00
_cell.angle_beta   90.00
_cell.angle_gamma   90.00
#
_symmetry.space_group_name_H-M   'P 1'
#
loop_
_entity.id
_entity.type
_entity.pdbx_description
1 polymer ?
#
loop_
_entity_poly.entity_id
_entity_poly.type
_entity_poly.pdbx_seq_one_letter_code
_entity_poly.pdbx_strand_id
1 'polypeptide(L)'
;MPNQQHPDQNSVKDDSLNQNVDQQEIAKFAALAQSWWDLSGEFKPLHLMNPTRLNYISSGSDGLFGKEVLDVGCGGGILSESMAKLGANVLG
;
A
#
# COMPACT_ATOMS: atom_id res chain seq x y z
N MET A 1 49.37 41.06 -9.85
CA MET A 1 48.94 39.92 -9.01
C MET A 1 47.64 39.39 -9.58
N PRO A 2 47.62 38.20 -10.21
CA PRO A 2 46.37 37.61 -10.71
C PRO A 2 45.56 37.03 -9.55
N ASN A 3 44.29 37.44 -9.45
CA ASN A 3 43.34 36.92 -8.49
C ASN A 3 42.89 35.53 -8.97
N GLN A 4 43.33 34.47 -8.30
CA GLN A 4 42.88 33.10 -8.58
C GLN A 4 41.44 32.94 -8.08
N GLN A 5 40.50 32.79 -9.01
CA GLN A 5 39.15 32.32 -8.70
C GLN A 5 39.24 30.84 -8.29
N HIS A 6 39.02 30.58 -7.00
CA HIS A 6 38.66 29.26 -6.51
C HIS A 6 37.24 28.93 -6.99
N PRO A 7 37.00 27.80 -7.69
CA PRO A 7 35.65 27.31 -7.85
C PRO A 7 35.24 26.66 -6.52
N ASP A 8 34.30 27.30 -5.82
CA ASP A 8 33.62 26.69 -4.69
C ASP A 8 32.88 25.44 -5.19
N GLN A 9 33.45 24.28 -4.84
CA GLN A 9 32.79 22.99 -4.94
C GLN A 9 31.66 22.92 -3.91
N ASN A 10 30.55 23.59 -4.19
CA ASN A 10 29.29 23.21 -3.57
C ASN A 10 28.69 22.07 -4.40
N SER A 11 29.08 20.86 -4.02
CA SER A 11 28.39 19.64 -4.39
C SER A 11 26.90 19.82 -4.10
N VAL A 12 26.12 19.93 -5.17
CA VAL A 12 24.68 19.72 -5.11
C VAL A 12 24.50 18.34 -4.50
N LYS A 13 24.08 18.29 -3.24
CA LYS A 13 23.56 17.04 -2.66
C LYS A 13 22.32 16.73 -3.47
N ASP A 14 22.43 15.73 -4.33
CA ASP A 14 21.27 15.10 -4.96
C ASP A 14 20.46 14.46 -3.84
N ASP A 15 19.50 15.23 -3.30
CA ASP A 15 18.40 14.72 -2.48
C ASP A 15 17.47 13.90 -3.39
N SER A 16 18.03 12.85 -4.01
CA SER A 16 17.26 11.76 -4.56
C SER A 16 16.39 11.26 -3.41
N LEU A 17 15.10 11.60 -3.50
CA LEU A 17 14.04 11.20 -2.60
C LEU A 17 14.30 9.75 -2.19
N ASN A 18 14.65 9.54 -0.93
CA ASN A 18 14.90 8.21 -0.40
C ASN A 18 13.54 7.48 -0.40
N GLN A 19 13.23 6.80 -1.51
CA GLN A 19 11.94 6.17 -1.71
C GLN A 19 11.79 5.05 -0.70
N ASN A 20 10.78 5.15 0.19
CA ASN A 20 10.48 4.12 1.18
C ASN A 20 9.73 2.96 0.52
N VAL A 21 10.40 2.27 -0.39
CA VAL A 21 9.83 1.19 -1.20
C VAL A 21 10.90 0.15 -1.51
N ASP A 22 10.54 -1.13 -1.39
CA ASP A 22 11.37 -2.23 -1.87
C ASP A 22 10.83 -2.74 -3.21
N GLN A 23 11.60 -2.52 -4.28
CA GLN A 23 11.23 -2.93 -5.62
C GLN A 23 11.16 -4.45 -5.80
N GLN A 24 11.91 -5.22 -5.00
CA GLN A 24 11.91 -6.68 -5.09
C GLN A 24 10.60 -7.26 -4.54
N GLU A 25 10.10 -6.69 -3.44
CA GLU A 25 8.80 -7.10 -2.88
C GLU A 25 7.65 -6.72 -3.83
N ILE A 26 7.69 -5.53 -4.47
CA ILE A 26 6.71 -5.18 -5.51
C ILE A 26 6.71 -6.22 -6.63
N ALA A 27 7.88 -6.58 -7.18
CA ALA A 27 7.99 -7.53 -8.28
C ALA A 27 7.46 -8.91 -7.90
N LYS A 28 7.77 -9.39 -6.70
CA LYS A 28 7.27 -10.66 -6.15
C LYS A 28 5.74 -10.68 -6.06
N PHE A 29 5.13 -9.62 -5.53
CA PHE A 29 3.67 -9.51 -5.44
C PHE A 29 3.02 -9.34 -6.82
N ALA A 30 3.62 -8.57 -7.73
CA ALA A 30 3.13 -8.44 -9.10
C ALA A 30 3.11 -9.78 -9.85
N ALA A 31 4.11 -10.65 -9.64
CA ALA A 31 4.16 -11.99 -10.23
C ALA A 31 3.01 -12.90 -9.75
N LEU A 32 2.47 -12.64 -8.55
CA LEU A 32 1.36 -13.38 -7.96
C LEU A 32 -0.02 -12.73 -8.21
N ALA A 33 -0.09 -11.60 -8.93
CA ALA A 33 -1.29 -10.78 -9.08
C ALA A 33 -2.55 -11.56 -9.49
N GLN A 34 -2.40 -12.53 -10.39
CA GLN A 34 -3.52 -13.31 -10.94
C GLN A 34 -4.15 -14.27 -9.93
N SER A 35 -3.46 -14.65 -8.86
CA SER A 35 -3.96 -15.60 -7.87
C SER A 35 -4.62 -14.95 -6.65
N TRP A 36 -4.74 -13.61 -6.61
CA TRP A 36 -5.28 -12.89 -5.44
C TRP A 36 -6.66 -13.40 -5.00
N TRP A 37 -7.49 -13.78 -5.95
CA TRP A 37 -8.88 -14.22 -5.71
C TRP A 37 -9.07 -15.74 -5.82
N ASP A 38 -7.99 -16.51 -5.98
CA ASP A 38 -8.07 -17.97 -5.86
C ASP A 38 -8.19 -18.36 -4.39
N LEU A 39 -9.36 -18.88 -4.01
CA LEU A 39 -9.67 -19.31 -2.64
C LEU A 39 -8.85 -20.55 -2.19
N SER A 40 -8.19 -21.22 -3.12
CA SER A 40 -7.32 -22.37 -2.88
C SER A 40 -5.82 -22.07 -3.06
N GLY A 41 -5.48 -20.89 -3.57
CA GLY A 41 -4.11 -20.49 -3.91
C GLY A 41 -3.33 -19.83 -2.77
N GLU A 42 -2.23 -19.17 -3.13
CA GLU A 42 -1.26 -18.56 -2.21
C GLU A 42 -1.89 -17.55 -1.22
N PHE A 43 -2.96 -16.87 -1.63
CA PHE A 43 -3.65 -15.87 -0.80
C PHE A 43 -4.84 -16.43 -0.02
N LYS A 44 -5.08 -17.74 -0.03
CA LYS A 44 -6.09 -18.41 0.80
C LYS A 44 -6.08 -17.95 2.27
N PRO A 45 -4.93 -17.77 2.95
CA PRO A 45 -4.92 -17.26 4.31
C PRO A 45 -5.56 -15.87 4.45
N LEU A 46 -5.39 -14.98 3.48
CA LEU A 46 -6.00 -13.65 3.49
C LEU A 46 -7.53 -13.75 3.37
N HIS A 47 -8.03 -14.64 2.51
CA HIS A 47 -9.47 -14.89 2.36
C HIS A 47 -10.09 -15.43 3.64
N LEU A 48 -9.45 -16.42 4.27
CA LEU A 48 -9.94 -17.02 5.52
C LEU A 48 -9.92 -16.03 6.68
N MET A 49 -8.89 -15.17 6.76
CA MET A 49 -8.78 -14.14 7.79
C MET A 49 -9.73 -12.95 7.55
N ASN A 50 -10.15 -12.72 6.31
CA ASN A 50 -10.86 -11.50 5.93
C ASN A 50 -12.13 -11.20 6.76
N PRO A 51 -13.03 -12.17 7.03
CA PRO A 51 -14.21 -11.92 7.86
C PRO A 51 -13.84 -11.44 9.27
N THR A 52 -12.81 -12.02 9.89
CA THR A 52 -12.37 -11.67 11.24
C THR A 52 -11.85 -10.24 11.29
N ARG A 53 -10.95 -9.85 10.37
CA ARG A 53 -10.41 -8.48 10.34
C ARG A 53 -11.44 -7.45 9.91
N LEU A 54 -12.35 -7.77 8.99
CA LEU A 54 -13.44 -6.88 8.59
C LEU A 54 -14.35 -6.57 9.78
N ASN A 55 -14.73 -7.60 10.56
CA ASN A 55 -15.52 -7.41 11.77
C ASN A 55 -14.80 -6.60 12.83
N TYR A 56 -13.49 -6.83 13.01
CA TYR A 56 -12.68 -6.04 13.94
C TYR A 56 -12.66 -4.56 13.55
N ILE A 57 -12.38 -4.25 12.27
CA ILE A 57 -12.34 -2.88 11.75
C ILE A 57 -13.72 -2.22 11.86
N SER A 58 -14.79 -2.91 11.43
CA SER A 58 -16.15 -2.37 11.50
C SER A 58 -16.57 -2.11 12.94
N SER A 59 -16.26 -3.02 13.87
CA SER A 59 -16.60 -2.83 15.29
C SER A 59 -15.78 -1.72 15.93
N GLY A 60 -14.47 -1.69 15.68
CA GLY A 60 -13.56 -0.68 16.22
C GLY A 60 -13.77 0.72 15.64
N SER A 61 -14.53 0.82 14.55
CA SER A 61 -14.84 2.08 13.88
C SER A 61 -16.31 2.46 14.01
N ASP A 62 -17.14 1.83 14.85
CA ASP A 62 -18.59 2.13 14.92
C ASP A 62 -19.31 2.03 13.56
N GLY A 63 -19.00 0.99 12.80
CA GLY A 63 -19.51 0.76 11.44
C GLY A 63 -18.72 1.49 10.34
N LEU A 64 -18.98 1.09 9.10
CA LEU A 64 -18.25 1.56 7.90
C LEU A 64 -19.11 2.37 6.91
N PHE A 65 -20.43 2.33 7.05
CA PHE A 65 -21.34 2.97 6.11
C PHE A 65 -21.09 4.48 6.00
N GLY A 66 -20.88 4.96 4.78
CA GLY A 66 -20.64 6.37 4.46
C GLY A 66 -19.27 6.92 4.89
N LYS A 67 -18.35 6.06 5.35
CA LYS A 67 -17.02 6.51 5.78
C LYS A 67 -16.03 6.50 4.64
N GLU A 68 -15.17 7.52 4.61
CA GLU A 68 -13.98 7.54 3.77
C GLU A 68 -12.90 6.64 4.39
N VAL A 69 -12.39 5.67 3.63
CA VAL A 69 -11.42 4.67 4.09
C VAL A 69 -10.26 4.59 3.11
N LEU A 70 -9.03 4.56 3.62
CA LEU A 70 -7.82 4.29 2.86
C LEU A 70 -7.26 2.91 3.23
N ASP A 71 -7.10 2.02 2.26
CA ASP A 71 -6.52 0.68 2.43
C ASP A 71 -5.07 0.65 1.88
N VAL A 72 -4.10 1.07 2.71
CA VAL A 72 -2.70 1.14 2.29
C VAL A 72 -2.12 -0.25 2.05
N GLY A 73 -1.68 -0.51 0.82
CA GLY A 73 -1.22 -1.83 0.42
C GLY A 73 -2.37 -2.79 0.10
N CYS A 74 -3.47 -2.28 -0.45
CA CYS A 74 -4.68 -3.04 -0.78
C CYS A 74 -4.43 -4.27 -1.67
N GLY A 75 -3.38 -4.23 -2.51
CA GLY A 75 -3.07 -5.31 -3.46
C GLY A 75 -4.26 -5.62 -4.35
N GLY A 76 -4.65 -6.89 -4.45
CA GLY A 76 -5.84 -7.32 -5.19
C GLY A 76 -7.19 -6.98 -4.54
N GLY A 77 -7.21 -6.18 -3.46
CA GLY A 77 -8.44 -5.52 -2.98
C GLY A 77 -9.38 -6.37 -2.13
N ILE A 78 -8.93 -7.49 -1.55
CA ILE A 78 -9.78 -8.40 -0.75
C ILE A 78 -10.48 -7.64 0.40
N LEU A 79 -9.72 -6.84 1.15
CA LEU A 79 -10.27 -6.07 2.27
C LEU A 79 -11.02 -4.83 1.77
N SER A 80 -10.40 -4.05 0.87
CA SER A 80 -11.02 -2.90 0.21
C SER A 80 -12.43 -3.18 -0.29
N GLU A 81 -12.62 -4.23 -1.10
CA GLU A 81 -13.93 -4.59 -1.65
C GLU A 81 -14.92 -4.98 -0.55
N SER A 82 -14.45 -5.67 0.49
CA SER A 82 -15.29 -6.08 1.61
C SER A 82 -15.78 -4.88 2.44
N MET A 83 -14.94 -3.87 2.64
CA MET A 83 -15.31 -2.61 3.29
C MET A 83 -16.29 -1.81 2.42
N ALA A 84 -16.06 -1.76 1.11
CA ALA A 84 -16.98 -1.11 0.16
C ALA A 84 -18.36 -1.78 0.16
N LYS A 85 -18.43 -3.11 0.26
CA LYS A 85 -19.70 -3.85 0.41
C LYS A 85 -20.47 -3.50 1.68
N LEU A 86 -19.80 -3.02 2.73
CA LEU A 86 -20.43 -2.49 3.94
C LEU A 86 -20.81 -1.00 3.83
N GLY A 87 -20.63 -0.39 2.66
CA GLY A 87 -21.01 0.98 2.35
C GLY A 87 -19.95 2.03 2.63
N ALA A 88 -18.69 1.64 2.85
CA ALA A 88 -17.58 2.59 2.90
C ALA A 88 -17.23 3.12 1.49
N ASN A 89 -16.75 4.36 1.43
CA ASN A 89 -16.10 4.95 0.27
C ASN A 89 -14.60 4.65 0.40
N VAL A 90 -14.13 3.61 -0.31
CA VAL A 90 -12.78 3.09 -0.15
C VAL A 90 -11.86 3.57 -1.27
N LEU A 91 -10.71 4.12 -0.90
CA LEU A 91 -9.54 4.28 -1.75
C LEU A 91 -8.54 3.18 -1.40
N GLY A 92 -8.20 2.33 -2.38
CA GLY A 92 -7.14 1.33 -2.28
C GLY A 92 -5.84 1.82 -2.87
#